data_AF-A0A6V7INV6-F1
#
_entry.id   AF-A0A6V7INV6-F1
#
_cell.length_a   1.000
_cell.length_b   1.000
_cell.length_c   1.000
_cell.angle_alpha   90.00
_cell.angle_beta   90.00
_cell.angle_gamma   90.00
#
_symmetry.space_group_name_H-M   'P 1'
#
loop_
_entity.id
_entity.type
_entity.pdbx_description
1 polymer ?
#
loop_
_entity_poly.entity_id
_entity_poly.type
_entity_poly.pdbx_seq_one_letter_code
_entity_poly.pdbx_strand_id
1 'polypeptide(L)' 'MLAHNGEINTLRGNVNAMKAREGVMKSDVYGEKLKDLYPVVEPNLSDSGAADCVLEFLVMAGQRTLPE' A
#
# COMPACT_ATOMS: atom_id res chain seq x y z
N MET A 1 -0.09 10.12 5.03
CA MET A 1 1.24 10.00 5.65
C MET A 1 2.39 10.09 4.63
N LEU A 2 2.47 11.13 3.78
CA LEU A 2 3.59 11.40 2.84
C LEU A 2 3.28 12.74 2.18
N ALA A 3 4.30 13.57 1.93
CA ALA A 3 4.18 14.68 0.99
C ALA A 3 5.16 14.42 -0.15
N HIS A 4 4.64 14.25 -1.35
CA HIS A 4 5.44 13.97 -2.53
C HIS A 4 5.42 15.19 -3.47
N ASN A 5 6.61 15.61 -3.89
CA ASN A 5 6.80 16.63 -4.91
C ASN A 5 7.52 15.99 -6.09
N GLY A 6 6.77 15.74 -7.16
CA GLY A 6 7.23 15.02 -8.34
C GLY A 6 6.11 14.19 -8.95
N GLU A 7 6.49 13.26 -9.83
CA GLU A 7 5.57 12.33 -10.48
C GLU A 7 6.12 10.90 -10.45
N ILE A 8 5.31 9.94 -10.02
CA ILE A 8 5.63 8.51 -10.07
C ILE A 8 5.17 7.94 -11.40
N ASN A 9 6.07 7.95 -12.37
CA ASN A 9 5.81 7.52 -13.75
C ASN A 9 5.47 6.03 -13.92
N THR A 10 5.66 5.20 -12.89
CA THR A 10 5.38 3.75 -12.93
C THR A 10 4.08 3.36 -12.22
N LEU A 11 3.18 4.33 -11.96
CA LEU A 11 1.97 4.15 -11.16
C LEU A 11 1.18 2.87 -11.50
N ARG A 12 0.84 2.66 -12.78
CA ARG A 12 0.06 1.48 -13.21
C ARG A 12 0.74 0.16 -12.85
N GLY A 13 2.06 0.09 -13.00
CA GLY A 13 2.84 -1.09 -12.64
C GLY A 13 2.83 -1.35 -11.14
N ASN A 14 3.01 -0.29 -10.35
CA ASN A 14 3.02 -0.35 -8.88
C ASN A 14 1.65 -0.80 -8.33
N VAL A 15 0.55 -0.22 -8.84
CA VAL A 15 -0.82 -0.58 -8.43
C VAL A 15 -1.13 -2.04 -8.78
N ASN A 16 -0.79 -2.48 -9.99
CA ASN A 16 -0.99 -3.88 -10.39
C ASN A 16 -0.16 -4.85 -9.55
N ALA A 17 1.08 -4.48 -9.22
CA ALA A 17 1.93 -5.28 -8.36
C ALA A 17 1.36 -5.39 -6.93
N MET A 18 0.81 -4.31 -6.39
CA MET A 18 0.17 -4.32 -5.07
C MET A 18 -1.07 -5.22 -5.07
N LYS A 19 -1.94 -5.07 -6.08
CA LYS A 19 -3.13 -5.92 -6.27
C LYS A 19 -2.79 -7.41 -6.42
N ALA A 20 -1.72 -7.74 -7.15
CA ALA A 20 -1.26 -9.14 -7.25
C ALA A 20 -0.79 -9.70 -5.90
N ARG A 21 -0.18 -8.86 -5.05
CA ARG A 21 0.29 -9.24 -3.71
C ARG A 21 -0.86 -9.50 -2.74
N GLU A 22 -1.99 -8.79 -2.85
CA GLU A 22 -3.18 -9.00 -1.99
C GLU A 22 -3.63 -10.47 -1.94
N GLY A 23 -3.48 -11.21 -3.04
CA GLY A 23 -3.84 -12.65 -3.11
C GLY A 23 -2.88 -13.61 -2.40
N VAL A 24 -1.68 -13.18 -2.02
CA VAL A 24 -0.64 -14.03 -1.42
C VAL A 24 -0.10 -13.51 -0.09
N MET A 25 -0.45 -12.27 0.30
CA MET A 25 -0.02 -11.67 1.56
C MET A 25 -0.61 -12.41 2.77
N LYS A 26 0.18 -12.48 3.83
CA LYS A 26 -0.19 -13.05 5.14
C LYS A 26 0.29 -12.12 6.23
N SER A 27 -0.42 -12.11 7.36
CA SER A 27 -0.06 -11.33 8.54
C SER A 27 -0.36 -12.16 9.79
N ASP A 28 0.61 -12.28 10.69
CA ASP A 28 0.42 -12.97 11.97
C ASP A 28 -0.48 -12.18 12.93
N VAL A 29 -0.57 -10.86 12.74
CA VAL A 29 -1.39 -9.97 13.59
C VAL A 29 -2.81 -9.84 13.09
N TYR A 30 -3.01 -9.72 11.77
CA TYR A 30 -4.35 -9.58 11.19
C TYR A 30 -4.98 -10.92 10.80
N GLY A 31 -4.18 -11.97 10.55
CA GLY A 31 -4.68 -13.28 10.14
C GLY A 31 -5.65 -13.18 8.95
N GLU A 32 -6.82 -13.81 9.08
CA GLU A 32 -7.88 -13.75 8.05
C GLU A 32 -8.49 -12.35 7.85
N LYS A 33 -8.41 -11.47 8.86
CA LYS A 33 -8.93 -10.10 8.79
C LYS A 33 -8.07 -9.18 7.92
N LEU A 34 -6.91 -9.64 7.44
CA LEU A 34 -6.07 -8.87 6.52
C LEU A 34 -6.84 -8.48 5.25
N LYS A 35 -7.80 -9.32 4.82
CA LYS A 35 -8.63 -9.08 3.64
C LYS A 35 -9.57 -7.88 3.78
N ASP A 36 -9.85 -7.46 5.01
CA ASP A 36 -10.69 -6.28 5.28
C ASP A 36 -9.96 -4.97 4.93
N LEU A 37 -8.63 -5.03 4.75
CA LEU A 37 -7.78 -3.90 4.37
C LEU A 37 -7.62 -3.76 2.84
N TYR A 38 -8.31 -4.57 2.04
CA TYR A 38 -8.19 -4.57 0.58
C TYR A 38 -9.34 -3.79 -0.09
N PRO A 39 -9.09 -3.13 -1.24
CA PRO A 39 -7.79 -3.00 -1.90
C PRO A 39 -6.86 -2.06 -1.13
N VAL A 40 -5.56 -2.38 -1.10
CA VAL A 40 -4.56 -1.54 -0.41
C VAL A 40 -4.41 -0.19 -1.09
N VAL A 41 -4.54 -0.14 -2.43
CA VAL A 41 -4.59 1.12 -3.18
C VAL A 41 -6.03 1.35 -3.64
N GLU A 42 -6.66 2.39 -3.11
CA GLU A 42 -8.00 2.78 -3.54
C GLU A 42 -7.99 3.29 -5.00
N PRO A 43 -9.07 3.05 -5.75
CA PRO A 43 -9.18 3.53 -7.13
C PRO A 43 -9.25 5.06 -7.19
N ASN A 44 -8.80 5.63 -8.32
CA ASN A 44 -8.88 7.07 -8.63
C ASN A 44 -8.06 8.01 -7.72
N LEU A 45 -7.05 7.48 -7.02
CA LEU A 45 -6.09 8.31 -6.30
C LEU A 45 -5.06 8.94 -7.26
N SER A 46 -4.45 10.04 -6.81
CA SER A 46 -3.21 10.53 -7.41
C SER A 46 -2.09 9.51 -7.22
N ASP A 47 -1.00 9.68 -7.98
CA ASP A 47 0.20 8.86 -7.83
C ASP A 47 0.76 8.89 -6.40
N SER A 48 0.73 10.07 -5.79
CA SER A 48 1.16 10.36 -4.44
C SER A 48 0.22 9.75 -3.40
N GLY A 49 -1.10 9.79 -3.66
CA GLY A 49 -2.10 9.12 -2.83
C GLY A 49 -1.94 7.60 -2.86
N ALA A 50 -1.69 7.02 -4.03
CA ALA A 50 -1.42 5.59 -4.16
C ALA A 50 -0.15 5.17 -3.40
N ALA A 51 0.91 5.98 -3.45
CA ALA A 51 2.12 5.76 -2.66
C ALA A 51 1.84 5.86 -1.15
N ASP A 52 1.01 6.83 -0.74
CA ASP A 52 0.62 7.02 0.65
C ASP A 52 -0.13 5.81 1.22
N CYS A 53 -1.10 5.25 0.48
CA CYS A 53 -1.84 4.08 0.92
C CYS A 53 -0.93 2.85 1.12
N VAL A 54 -0.01 2.61 0.18
CA VAL A 54 0.95 1.50 0.32
C VAL A 54 1.88 1.73 1.51
N LEU A 55 2.33 2.96 1.71
CA LEU A 55 3.20 3.30 2.82
C LEU A 55 2.48 3.13 4.17
N GLU A 56 1.26 3.65 4.30
CA GLU A 56 0.43 3.48 5.48
C GLU A 56 0.18 2.01 5.78
N PHE A 57 -0.15 1.20 4.77
CA PHE A 57 -0.32 -0.24 4.93
C PHE A 57 0.94 -0.93 5.44
N LEU A 58 2.13 -0.58 4.91
CA LEU A 58 3.39 -1.15 5.36
C LEU A 58 3.73 -0.78 6.81
N VAL A 59 3.41 0.44 7.23
CA VAL A 59 3.67 0.90 8.60
C VAL A 59 2.67 0.29 9.58
N MET A 60 1.38 0.40 9.30
CA MET A 60 0.31 -0.03 10.21
C MET A 60 0.13 -1.55 10.19
N ALA A 61 -0.14 -2.13 9.02
CA ALA A 61 -0.43 -3.56 8.89
C ALA A 61 0.86 -4.41 8.81
N GLY A 62 1.90 -3.88 8.17
CA GLY A 62 3.21 -4.52 8.04
C GLY A 62 4.14 -4.34 9.23
N GLN A 63 3.77 -3.52 10.24
CA GLN A 63 4.57 -3.21 11.44
C GLN A 63 5.99 -2.74 11.12
N ARG A 64 6.17 -2.07 9.99
CA ARG A 64 7.46 -1.48 9.62
C ARG A 64 7.56 -0.07 10.18
N THR A 65 8.75 0.32 10.58
CA THR A 65 9.05 1.71 10.93
C THR A 65 9.62 2.44 9.72
N LEU A 66 9.37 3.74 9.66
CA LEU A 66 10.13 4.61 8.77
C LEU A 66 11.56 4.77 9.33
N PRO A 67 12.59 4.77 8.47
CA PRO A 67 13.93 5.17 8.90
C PRO A 67 13.94 6.65 9.32
N GLU A 68 14.86 7.00 10.22
CA GLU A 68 15.18 8.39 10.58
C GLU A 68 15.93 9.12 9.46
#